data_AF-A0A1F9H9H9-F1
#
_entry.id   AF-A0A1F9H9H9-F1
#
_cell.length_a   1.000
_cell.length_b   1.000
_cell.length_c   1.000
_cell.angle_alpha   90.00
_cell.angle_beta   90.00
_cell.angle_gamma   90.00
#
_symmetry.space_group_name_H-M   'P 1'
#
loop_
_entity.id
_entity.type
_entity.pdbx_description
1 polymer ?
#
loop_
_entity_poly.entity_id
_entity_poly.type
_entity_poly.pdbx_seq_one_letter_code
_entity_poly.pdbx_strand_id
1 'polypeptide(L)'
;MRQKKKEEFMKRARKKEITDYDSHDTTAWINLSQKKKLDDLGFMLPPIPPTQVVSIRLPTRLLNQIKAKASQQDVPYQALIKLALGRFLDR
;
A
#
# COMPACT_ATOMS: atom_id res chain seq x y z
N MET A 1 21.66 35.85 -25.15
CA MET A 1 21.44 34.42 -25.43
C MET A 1 20.90 33.62 -24.23
N ARG A 2 21.35 33.84 -22.98
CA ARG A 2 20.87 33.10 -21.79
C ARG A 2 19.43 33.43 -21.34
N GLN A 3 18.99 34.69 -21.46
CA GLN A 3 17.64 35.11 -21.06
C GLN A 3 16.53 34.42 -21.88
N LYS A 4 16.66 34.41 -23.22
CA LYS A 4 15.69 33.78 -24.14
C LYS A 4 15.53 32.28 -23.89
N LYS A 5 16.64 31.56 -23.61
CA LYS A 5 16.59 30.14 -23.25
C LYS A 5 15.84 29.88 -21.94
N LYS A 6 15.93 30.78 -20.95
CA LYS A 6 15.21 30.67 -19.67
C LYS A 6 13.71 30.90 -19.86
N GLU A 7 13.32 31.87 -20.69
CA GLU A 7 11.90 32.13 -21.00
C GLU A 7 11.26 30.98 -21.79
N GLU A 8 11.94 30.44 -22.80
CA GLU A 8 11.45 29.25 -23.52
C GLU A 8 11.31 28.03 -22.61
N PHE A 9 12.26 27.84 -21.68
CA PHE A 9 12.19 26.77 -20.69
C PHE A 9 11.00 26.96 -19.73
N MET A 10 10.77 28.17 -19.21
CA MET A 10 9.63 28.47 -18.35
C MET A 10 8.28 28.35 -19.10
N LYS A 11 8.25 28.67 -20.39
CA LYS A 11 7.08 28.53 -21.27
C LYS A 11 6.77 27.05 -21.58
N ARG A 12 7.81 26.21 -21.72
CA ARG A 12 7.68 24.75 -21.80
C ARG A 12 7.31 24.10 -20.46
N ALA A 13 7.77 24.68 -19.33
CA ALA A 13 7.50 24.20 -17.98
C ALA A 13 6.07 24.51 -17.50
N ARG A 14 5.43 25.56 -18.06
CA ARG A 14 3.97 25.72 -18.00
C ARG A 14 3.34 24.64 -18.86
N LYS A 15 3.28 23.41 -18.31
CA LYS A 15 2.42 22.36 -18.84
C LYS A 15 1.02 22.97 -18.91
N LYS A 16 0.46 23.08 -20.12
CA LYS A 16 -0.94 23.46 -20.29
C LYS A 16 -1.77 22.55 -19.37
N GLU A 17 -2.65 23.16 -18.60
CA GLU A 17 -3.61 22.44 -17.78
C GLU A 17 -4.40 21.48 -18.67
N ILE A 18 -4.55 20.23 -18.24
CA ILE A 18 -5.29 19.22 -18.99
C ILE A 18 -6.76 19.42 -18.66
N THR A 19 -7.44 20.22 -19.48
CA THR A 19 -8.88 20.55 -19.31
C THR A 19 -9.82 19.48 -19.86
N ASP A 20 -9.27 18.44 -20.51
CA ASP A 20 -10.07 17.39 -21.17
C ASP A 20 -10.98 16.64 -20.18
N TYR A 21 -10.56 16.52 -18.91
CA TYR A 21 -11.31 15.85 -17.85
C TYR A 21 -12.45 16.71 -17.27
N ASP A 22 -12.45 18.02 -17.51
CA ASP A 22 -13.44 18.95 -16.91
C ASP A 22 -14.80 18.90 -17.62
N SER A 23 -14.81 18.45 -18.88
CA SER A 23 -15.97 18.50 -19.76
C SER A 23 -16.43 17.14 -20.28
N HIS A 24 -15.64 16.09 -20.11
CA HIS A 24 -15.95 14.76 -20.64
C HIS A 24 -16.17 13.75 -19.52
N ASP A 25 -17.21 12.93 -19.67
CA ASP A 25 -17.38 11.74 -18.85
C ASP A 25 -16.31 10.70 -19.19
N THR A 26 -15.35 10.56 -18.29
CA THR A 26 -14.20 9.67 -18.43
C THR A 26 -14.58 8.19 -18.49
N THR A 27 -15.80 7.81 -18.08
CA THR A 27 -16.27 6.42 -18.13
C THR A 27 -16.38 5.90 -19.57
N ALA A 28 -16.66 6.79 -20.54
CA ALA A 28 -16.73 6.44 -21.96
C ALA A 28 -15.38 6.03 -22.56
N TRP A 29 -14.26 6.36 -21.91
CA TRP A 29 -12.92 5.98 -22.37
C TRP A 29 -12.49 4.58 -21.91
N ILE A 30 -13.27 3.94 -21.03
CA ILE A 30 -12.98 2.59 -20.54
C ILE A 30 -13.60 1.57 -21.50
N ASN A 31 -12.74 0.85 -22.23
CA ASN A 31 -13.21 -0.23 -23.11
C ASN A 31 -13.58 -1.48 -22.28
N LEU A 32 -14.87 -1.65 -22.02
CA LEU A 32 -15.42 -2.80 -21.28
C LEU A 32 -15.38 -4.12 -22.08
N SER A 33 -15.20 -4.06 -23.40
CA SER A 33 -15.09 -5.24 -24.26
C SER A 33 -13.73 -5.94 -24.12
N GLN A 34 -12.67 -5.18 -23.78
CA GLN A 34 -11.32 -5.69 -23.61
C GLN A 34 -10.88 -5.58 -22.14
N LYS A 35 -11.44 -6.45 -21.30
CA LYS A 35 -11.10 -6.51 -19.87
C LYS A 35 -9.66 -7.01 -19.70
N LYS A 36 -8.78 -6.12 -19.24
CA LYS A 36 -7.44 -6.52 -18.83
C LYS A 36 -7.49 -7.26 -17.50
N LYS A 37 -6.81 -8.39 -17.44
CA LYS A 37 -6.51 -9.12 -16.20
C LYS A 37 -5.25 -8.54 -15.57
N LEU A 38 -5.00 -8.90 -14.32
CA LEU A 38 -3.79 -8.49 -13.63
C LEU A 38 -2.52 -9.00 -14.32
N ASP A 39 -2.60 -10.20 -14.92
CA ASP A 39 -1.53 -10.80 -15.70
C ASP A 39 -1.15 -9.95 -16.93
N ASP A 40 -2.12 -9.25 -17.55
CA ASP A 40 -1.88 -8.36 -18.69
C ASP A 40 -1.08 -7.10 -18.31
N LEU A 41 -0.95 -6.81 -17.01
CA LEU A 41 -0.12 -5.73 -16.46
C LEU A 41 1.30 -6.20 -16.13
N GLY A 42 1.65 -7.46 -16.44
CA GLY A 42 2.96 -8.04 -16.12
C GLY A 42 3.17 -8.29 -14.62
N PHE A 43 2.09 -8.31 -13.85
CA PHE A 43 2.12 -8.54 -12.41
C PHE A 43 1.39 -9.84 -12.07
N MET A 44 2.07 -10.75 -11.36
CA MET A 44 1.47 -11.96 -10.83
C MET A 44 1.43 -11.90 -9.31
N LEU A 45 0.25 -12.19 -8.74
CA LEU A 45 0.16 -12.36 -7.28
C LEU A 45 0.88 -13.65 -6.88
N PRO A 46 1.55 -13.68 -5.72
CA PRO A 46 1.99 -14.93 -5.13
C PRO A 46 0.79 -15.88 -4.95
N PRO A 47 0.98 -17.20 -5.17
CA PRO A 47 -0.09 -18.19 -5.02
C PRO A 47 -0.55 -18.36 -3.57
N ILE A 48 0.28 -17.92 -2.61
CA ILE A 48 0.02 -18.04 -1.18
C ILE A 48 -0.26 -16.64 -0.64
N PRO A 49 -1.32 -16.46 0.18
CA PRO A 49 -1.57 -15.17 0.81
C PRO A 49 -0.40 -14.77 1.72
N PRO A 50 -0.17 -13.46 1.91
CA PRO A 50 0.97 -12.95 2.69
C PRO A 50 0.90 -13.30 4.19
N THR A 51 -0.26 -13.75 4.68
CA THR A 51 -0.44 -14.17 6.07
C THR A 51 -1.24 -15.47 6.13
N GLN A 52 -0.91 -16.31 7.13
CA GLN A 52 -1.61 -17.55 7.41
C GLN A 52 -2.09 -17.56 8.86
N VAL A 53 -3.20 -18.26 9.12
CA VAL A 53 -3.75 -18.42 10.46
C VAL A 53 -3.01 -19.55 11.17
N VAL A 54 -2.53 -19.26 12.38
CA VAL A 54 -1.90 -20.24 13.27
C VAL A 54 -2.67 -20.29 14.58
N SER A 55 -2.89 -21.50 15.10
CA SER A 55 -3.52 -21.72 16.41
C SER A 55 -2.47 -22.16 17.43
N ILE A 56 -2.33 -21.39 18.51
CA ILE A 56 -1.39 -21.67 19.61
C ILE A 56 -2.17 -21.66 20.92
N ARG A 57 -1.89 -22.62 21.81
CA ARG A 57 -2.42 -22.63 23.18
C ARG A 57 -1.43 -21.94 24.11
N LEU A 58 -1.92 -20.99 24.90
CA LEU A 58 -1.12 -20.24 25.89
C LEU A 58 -1.75 -20.42 27.28
N PRO A 59 -0.93 -20.48 28.35
CA PRO A 59 -1.45 -20.40 29.71
C PRO A 59 -2.25 -19.10 29.91
N THR A 60 -3.40 -19.17 30.58
CA THR A 60 -4.31 -18.03 30.79
C THR A 60 -3.60 -16.82 31.40
N ARG A 61 -2.74 -17.05 32.40
CA ARG A 61 -1.97 -15.99 33.06
C ARG A 61 -1.06 -15.25 32.09
N LEU A 62 -0.38 -15.97 31.19
CA LEU A 62 0.50 -15.38 30.19
C LEU A 62 -0.29 -14.55 29.18
N LEU A 63 -1.42 -15.07 28.68
CA LEU A 63 -2.27 -14.32 27.75
C LEU A 63 -2.76 -13.01 28.37
N ASN A 64 -3.15 -13.02 29.65
CA ASN A 64 -3.59 -11.82 30.36
C ASN A 64 -2.46 -10.79 30.51
N GLN A 65 -1.24 -11.24 30.81
CA GLN A 65 -0.08 -10.36 30.87
C GLN A 65 0.25 -9.74 29.51
N ILE A 66 0.18 -10.52 28.42
CA ILE A 66 0.39 -10.01 27.07
C ILE A 66 -0.66 -8.94 26.73
N LYS A 67 -1.94 -9.20 27.03
CA LYS A 67 -3.01 -8.22 26.81
C LYS A 67 -2.79 -6.92 27.59
N ALA A 68 -2.42 -7.01 28.87
CA ALA A 68 -2.13 -5.84 29.69
C ALA A 68 -0.95 -5.03 29.13
N LYS A 69 0.14 -5.70 28.75
CA LYS A 69 1.32 -5.04 28.16
C LYS A 69 1.01 -4.40 26.81
N ALA A 70 0.21 -5.06 25.97
CA ALA A 70 -0.20 -4.52 24.69
C ALA A 70 -1.06 -3.27 24.86
N SER A 71 -2.00 -3.29 25.82
CA SER A 71 -2.81 -2.12 26.17
C SER A 71 -1.97 -0.95 26.69
N GLN A 72 -0.92 -1.20 27.48
CA GLN A 72 0.01 -0.15 27.94
C GLN A 72 0.79 0.50 26.80
N GLN A 73 1.01 -0.23 25.71
CA GLN A 73 1.72 0.23 24.52
C GLN A 73 0.78 0.74 23.42
N ASP A 74 -0.53 0.80 23.70
CA ASP A 74 -1.58 1.16 22.75
C ASP A 74 -1.54 0.37 21.44
N VAL A 75 -1.26 -0.94 21.54
CA VAL A 75 -1.24 -1.86 20.40
C VAL A 75 -2.14 -3.07 20.65
N PRO A 76 -2.72 -3.67 19.60
CA PRO A 76 -3.40 -4.96 19.73
C PRO A 76 -2.45 -6.05 20.22
N TYR A 77 -2.92 -6.93 21.11
CA TYR A 77 -2.09 -8.02 21.65
C TYR A 77 -1.56 -8.96 20.56
N GLN A 78 -2.29 -9.15 19.45
CA GLN A 78 -1.79 -9.93 18.32
C GLN A 78 -0.58 -9.27 17.64
N ALA A 79 -0.58 -7.94 17.53
CA ALA A 79 0.54 -7.18 16.96
C ALA A 79 1.78 -7.28 17.86
N LEU A 80 1.59 -7.19 19.18
CA LEU A 80 2.67 -7.37 20.16
C LEU A 80 3.32 -8.76 20.02
N ILE A 81 2.51 -9.82 19.87
CA ILE A 81 3.01 -11.19 19.65
C ILE A 81 3.85 -11.26 18.37
N LYS A 82 3.35 -10.71 17.26
CA LYS A 82 4.07 -10.72 15.97
C LYS A 82 5.43 -10.02 16.07
N LEU A 83 5.47 -8.83 16.68
CA LEU A 83 6.71 -8.08 16.87
C LEU A 83 7.70 -8.81 17.77
N ALA A 84 7.22 -9.45 18.84
CA ALA A 84 8.07 -10.24 19.72
C ALA A 84 8.68 -11.46 19.01
N LEU A 85 7.89 -12.17 18.19
CA LEU A 85 8.37 -13.31 17.40
C LEU A 85 9.39 -12.88 16.34
N GLY A 86 9.14 -11.78 15.63
CA GLY A 86 10.12 -11.24 14.68
C GLY A 86 11.45 -10.91 15.37
N ARG A 87 11.40 -10.15 16.47
CA ARG A 87 12.59 -9.82 17.28
C ARG A 87 13.32 -11.05 17.85
N PHE A 88 12.62 -12.16 18.06
CA PHE A 88 13.23 -13.39 18.53
C PHE A 88 13.96 -14.14 17.40
N LEU A 89 13.44 -14.09 16.18
CA LEU A 89 14.04 -14.73 15.00
C LEU A 89 15.16 -13.92 14.35
N ASP A 90 15.12 -12.60 14.48
CA ASP A 90 16.14 -11.68 13.93
C ASP A 90 17.42 -11.63 14.78
N ARG A 91 17.47 -12.35 15.91
CA ARG A 91 18.64 -12.49 16.79
C ARG A 91 19.37 -13.80 16.52
#